data_AF-X1BDK4-F1
#
_entry.id   AF-X1BDK4-F1
#
_cell.length_a   1.000
_cell.length_b   1.000
_cell.length_c   1.000
_cell.angle_alpha   90.00
_cell.angle_beta   90.00
_cell.angle_gamma   90.00
#
_symmetry.space_group_name_H-M   'P 1'
#
loop_
_entity.id
_entity.type
_entity.pdbx_description
1 polymer ?
#
loop_
_entity_poly.entity_id
_entity_poly.type
_entity_poly.pdbx_seq_one_letter_code
_entity_poly.pdbx_strand_id
1 'polypeptide(L)'
;MLIPEAKQKWANPINTITIGATPEEGGTRTRTVTVGGSTTLPFLHFEGKIPHHPALAMEVQDITPKDWPEILGEHFSDVWDDPGRWAKKCVDEFGADLVCLRLAGCDPDGENKG
;
A
#
# COMPACT_ATOMS: atom_id res chain seq x y z
N MET A 1 -10.54 -30.86 -33.64
CA MET A 1 -9.14 -30.45 -33.39
C MET A 1 -9.02 -30.22 -31.89
N LEU A 2 -8.03 -30.81 -31.21
CA LEU A 2 -7.79 -30.57 -29.78
C LEU A 2 -6.90 -29.33 -29.63
N ILE A 3 -7.35 -28.36 -28.84
CA ILE A 3 -6.52 -27.19 -28.49
C ILE A 3 -5.68 -27.59 -27.28
N PRO A 4 -4.34 -27.59 -27.36
CA PRO A 4 -3.50 -27.90 -26.22
C PRO A 4 -3.58 -26.82 -25.13
N GLU A 5 -3.52 -27.22 -23.86
CA GLU A 5 -3.45 -26.28 -22.75
C GLU A 5 -2.09 -25.58 -22.72
N ALA A 6 -2.09 -24.25 -22.75
CA ALA A 6 -0.89 -23.43 -22.62
C ALA A 6 -0.57 -23.14 -21.15
N LYS A 7 -0.15 -24.17 -20.39
CA LYS A 7 0.25 -24.03 -18.97
C LYS A 7 1.76 -24.13 -18.81
N GLN A 8 2.37 -23.18 -18.10
CA GLN A 8 3.78 -23.22 -17.72
C GLN A 8 3.96 -23.71 -16.28
N LYS A 9 5.06 -24.43 -16.02
CA LYS A 9 5.50 -24.77 -14.66
C LYS A 9 6.55 -23.77 -14.19
N TRP A 10 6.28 -23.12 -13.07
CA TRP A 10 7.18 -22.17 -12.44
C TRP A 10 7.94 -22.85 -11.29
N ALA A 11 9.27 -22.71 -11.26
CA ALA A 11 10.11 -23.42 -10.30
C ALA A 11 9.98 -22.89 -8.87
N ASN A 12 9.82 -21.57 -8.71
CA ASN A 12 9.81 -20.90 -7.42
C ASN A 12 8.66 -19.88 -7.33
N PRO A 13 7.99 -19.77 -6.16
CA PRO A 13 7.05 -18.70 -5.89
C PRO A 13 7.74 -17.38 -5.53
N ILE A 14 7.00 -16.28 -5.58
CA ILE A 14 7.40 -15.01 -4.97
C ILE A 14 7.31 -15.11 -3.45
N ASN A 15 8.22 -14.45 -2.72
CA ASN A 15 8.18 -14.37 -1.26
C ASN A 15 6.84 -13.81 -0.77
N THR A 16 6.36 -14.33 0.36
CA THR A 16 5.16 -13.82 1.03
C THR A 16 5.60 -12.95 2.21
N ILE A 17 5.09 -11.73 2.28
CA ILE A 17 5.42 -10.75 3.32
C ILE A 17 4.14 -10.26 3.97
N THR A 18 4.09 -10.28 5.30
CA THR A 18 3.00 -9.71 6.10
C THR A 18 3.45 -8.39 6.72
N ILE A 19 2.63 -7.37 6.57
CA ILE A 19 2.86 -6.00 7.05
C ILE A 19 1.86 -5.71 8.19
N GLY A 20 2.39 -5.24 9.32
CA GLY A 20 1.64 -4.95 10.53
C GLY A 20 1.64 -6.12 11.53
N ALA A 21 1.20 -5.83 12.76
CA ALA A 21 1.00 -6.80 13.83
C ALA A 21 -0.22 -6.40 14.67
N THR A 22 -1.09 -7.36 14.98
CA THR A 22 -2.26 -7.14 15.84
C THR A 22 -1.91 -7.18 17.33
N PRO A 23 -2.81 -6.81 18.27
CA PRO A 23 -2.56 -6.95 19.70
C PRO A 23 -2.15 -8.37 20.13
N GLU A 24 -2.69 -9.40 19.49
CA GLU A 24 -2.35 -10.81 19.74
C GLU A 24 -0.91 -11.14 19.32
N GLU A 25 -0.35 -10.39 18.36
CA GLU A 25 1.01 -10.50 17.85
C GLU A 25 1.97 -9.48 18.49
N GLY A 26 1.50 -8.72 19.50
CA GLY A 26 2.28 -7.71 20.22
C GLY A 26 2.32 -6.32 19.55
N GLY A 27 1.51 -6.09 18.51
CA GLY A 27 1.34 -4.79 17.87
C GLY A 27 0.08 -4.05 18.31
N THR A 28 -0.29 -3.03 17.54
CA THR A 28 -1.49 -2.20 17.81
C THR A 28 -2.42 -2.08 16.61
N ARG A 29 -2.14 -2.80 15.51
CA ARG A 29 -2.94 -2.73 14.28
C ARG A 29 -4.21 -3.55 14.43
N THR A 30 -5.31 -3.12 13.82
CA THR A 30 -6.57 -3.87 13.81
C THR A 30 -6.56 -5.05 12.85
N ARG A 31 -5.70 -5.01 11.82
CA ARG A 31 -5.47 -6.08 10.84
C ARG A 31 -4.04 -6.03 10.31
N THR A 32 -3.62 -7.12 9.67
CA THR A 32 -2.40 -7.21 8.88
C THR A 32 -2.71 -7.23 7.38
N VAL A 33 -1.73 -6.89 6.55
CA VAL A 33 -1.82 -6.98 5.07
C VAL A 33 -0.71 -7.89 4.59
N THR A 34 -1.07 -8.96 3.88
CA THR A 34 -0.10 -9.92 3.32
C THR A 34 -0.05 -9.77 1.80
N VAL A 35 1.16 -9.70 1.25
CA VAL A 35 1.43 -9.55 -0.19
C VAL A 35 2.40 -10.63 -0.68
N GLY A 36 2.38 -10.90 -1.99
CA GLY A 36 3.27 -11.86 -2.63
C GLY A 36 2.71 -13.29 -2.65
N GLY A 37 3.59 -14.30 -2.62
CA GLY A 37 3.19 -15.70 -2.66
C GLY A 37 2.72 -16.24 -4.02
N SER A 38 2.73 -15.42 -5.07
CA SER A 38 2.30 -15.83 -6.41
C SER A 38 3.23 -16.91 -6.99
N THR A 39 2.63 -17.92 -7.62
CA THR A 39 3.35 -19.05 -8.26
C THR A 39 3.19 -19.06 -9.79
N THR A 40 2.84 -17.92 -10.37
CA THR A 40 2.58 -17.72 -11.79
C THR A 40 2.76 -16.23 -12.16
N LEU A 41 2.70 -15.91 -13.45
CA LEU A 41 2.64 -14.55 -13.95
C LEU A 41 1.37 -13.82 -13.48
N PRO A 42 1.36 -12.47 -13.49
CA PRO A 42 0.23 -11.69 -13.02
C PRO A 42 -1.10 -12.10 -13.64
N PHE A 43 -2.06 -12.44 -12.79
CA PHE A 43 -3.45 -12.78 -13.11
C PHE A 43 -3.68 -14.06 -13.96
N LEU A 44 -2.66 -14.89 -14.17
CA LEU A 44 -2.80 -16.18 -14.88
C LEU A 44 -3.25 -17.31 -13.94
N HIS A 45 -4.44 -17.18 -13.36
CA HIS A 45 -4.99 -18.13 -12.38
C HIS A 45 -5.14 -19.57 -12.89
N PHE A 46 -5.11 -19.80 -14.21
CA PHE A 46 -5.24 -21.12 -14.81
C PHE A 46 -3.99 -22.00 -14.66
N GLU A 47 -2.83 -21.41 -14.37
CA GLU A 47 -1.54 -22.11 -14.30
C GLU A 47 -0.76 -21.89 -12.99
N GLY A 48 -1.35 -21.20 -12.03
CA GLY A 48 -0.77 -21.09 -10.69
C GLY A 48 -1.69 -20.37 -9.71
N LYS A 49 -1.18 -20.17 -8.50
CA LYS A 49 -1.90 -19.51 -7.41
C LYS A 49 -1.42 -18.07 -7.27
N ILE A 50 -2.36 -17.17 -7.01
CA ILE A 50 -2.13 -15.77 -6.64
C ILE A 50 -2.91 -15.56 -5.34
N PRO A 51 -2.33 -15.93 -4.18
CA PRO A 51 -3.08 -16.05 -2.92
C PRO A 51 -3.46 -14.69 -2.32
N HIS A 52 -2.74 -13.64 -2.68
CA HIS A 52 -2.94 -12.29 -2.18
C HIS A 52 -3.15 -11.32 -3.34
N HIS A 53 -4.13 -10.45 -3.22
CA HIS A 53 -4.35 -9.37 -4.18
C HIS A 53 -3.29 -8.28 -4.00
N PRO A 54 -3.00 -7.47 -5.03
CA PRO A 54 -2.16 -6.29 -4.87
C PRO A 54 -2.78 -5.33 -3.84
N ALA A 55 -1.98 -4.88 -2.87
CA ALA A 55 -2.39 -3.89 -1.88
C ALA A 55 -2.13 -2.46 -2.37
N LEU A 56 -3.03 -1.52 -2.04
CA LEU A 56 -2.87 -0.10 -2.38
C LEU A 56 -2.57 0.73 -1.13
N ALA A 57 -1.41 1.41 -1.14
CA ALA A 57 -1.06 2.38 -0.11
C ALA A 57 -1.31 3.81 -0.59
N MET A 58 -1.80 4.68 0.31
CA MET A 58 -1.93 6.11 0.04
C MET A 58 -0.88 6.90 0.83
N GLU A 59 -0.29 7.89 0.17
CA GLU A 59 0.73 8.76 0.76
C GLU A 59 0.10 9.77 1.74
N VAL A 60 0.76 9.95 2.87
CA VAL A 60 0.52 11.00 3.86
C VAL A 60 1.86 11.65 4.18
N GLN A 61 1.94 12.97 4.09
CA GLN A 61 3.13 13.71 4.49
C GLN A 61 2.98 14.26 5.91
N ASP A 62 4.08 14.40 6.62
CA ASP A 62 4.17 15.03 7.95
C ASP A 62 4.13 16.58 7.89
N ILE A 63 4.13 17.14 6.67
CA ILE A 63 4.01 18.57 6.38
C ILE A 63 2.96 18.80 5.30
N THR A 64 2.41 20.02 5.24
CA THR A 64 1.55 20.43 4.13
C THR A 64 2.34 20.42 2.82
N PRO A 65 1.92 19.66 1.80
CA PRO A 65 2.62 19.62 0.52
C PRO A 65 2.58 20.98 -0.18
N LYS A 66 3.73 21.45 -0.66
CA LYS A 66 3.84 22.74 -1.38
C LYS A 66 3.88 22.59 -2.89
N ASP A 67 4.22 21.40 -3.36
CA ASP A 67 4.48 21.04 -4.75
C ASP A 67 3.37 20.16 -5.35
N TRP A 68 2.33 19.85 -4.57
CA TRP A 68 1.22 19.05 -5.06
C TRP A 68 0.30 19.86 -5.97
N PRO A 69 -0.14 19.28 -7.11
CA PRO A 69 -1.16 19.90 -7.96
C PRO A 69 -2.46 20.21 -7.21
N GLU A 70 -3.13 21.29 -7.62
CA GLU A 70 -4.39 21.76 -7.00
C GLU A 70 -5.47 20.68 -6.96
N ILE A 71 -5.56 19.83 -7.99
CA ILE A 71 -6.51 18.71 -8.06
C ILE A 71 -6.35 17.72 -6.90
N LEU A 72 -5.15 17.54 -6.35
CA LEU A 72 -4.97 16.74 -5.13
C LEU A 72 -5.44 17.50 -3.89
N GLY A 73 -5.27 18.83 -3.89
CA GLY A 73 -5.79 19.71 -2.85
C GLY A 73 -7.31 19.63 -2.72
N GLU A 74 -8.06 19.47 -3.81
CA GLU A 74 -9.52 19.28 -3.77
C GLU A 74 -9.95 18.10 -2.89
N HIS A 75 -9.11 17.08 -2.73
CA HIS A 75 -9.41 15.87 -1.97
C HIS A 75 -8.80 15.84 -0.56
N PHE A 76 -7.69 16.54 -0.33
CA PHE A 76 -6.90 16.39 0.90
C PHE A 76 -6.59 17.70 1.64
N SER A 77 -6.87 18.88 1.06
CA SER A 77 -6.49 20.15 1.68
C SER A 77 -7.14 20.42 3.03
N ASP A 78 -8.28 19.79 3.31
CA ASP A 78 -8.99 19.83 4.59
C ASP A 78 -8.31 19.03 5.72
N VAL A 79 -7.29 18.23 5.40
CA VAL A 79 -6.56 17.38 6.35
C VAL A 79 -5.03 17.53 6.32
N TRP A 80 -4.49 18.44 5.49
CA TRP A 80 -3.04 18.63 5.32
C TRP A 80 -2.29 19.12 6.58
N ASP A 81 -3.00 19.65 7.57
CA ASP A 81 -2.43 20.13 8.82
C ASP A 81 -2.33 19.04 9.91
N ASP A 82 -2.97 17.88 9.70
CA ASP A 82 -3.00 16.77 10.66
C ASP A 82 -2.78 15.42 9.92
N PRO A 83 -1.54 14.88 9.94
CA PRO A 83 -1.22 13.60 9.31
C PRO A 83 -2.08 12.43 9.83
N GLY A 84 -2.56 12.50 11.08
CA GLY A 84 -3.44 11.48 11.65
C GLY A 84 -4.83 11.51 11.03
N ARG A 85 -5.43 12.70 10.87
CA ARG A 85 -6.70 12.87 10.16
C ARG A 85 -6.57 12.52 8.68
N TRP A 86 -5.46 12.89 8.06
CA TRP A 86 -5.19 12.55 6.67
C TRP A 86 -5.10 11.02 6.49
N ALA A 87 -4.31 10.34 7.30
CA ALA A 87 -4.23 8.87 7.28
C ALA A 87 -5.59 8.21 7.49
N LYS A 88 -6.42 8.75 8.40
CA LYS A 88 -7.79 8.28 8.63
C LYS A 88 -8.67 8.47 7.38
N LYS A 89 -8.61 9.64 6.74
CA LYS A 89 -9.35 9.92 5.50
C LYS A 89 -8.96 8.96 4.37
N CYS A 90 -7.67 8.70 4.20
CA CYS A 90 -7.15 7.71 3.23
C CYS A 90 -7.78 6.31 3.43
N VAL A 91 -7.93 5.88 4.67
CA VAL A 91 -8.51 4.56 4.98
C VAL A 91 -10.03 4.58 4.87
N ASP A 92 -10.70 5.53 5.52
CA ASP A 92 -12.16 5.50 5.70
C ASP A 92 -12.93 5.93 4.44
N GLU A 93 -12.43 6.91 3.69
CA GLU A 93 -13.12 7.46 2.51
C GLU A 93 -12.61 6.85 1.20
N PHE A 94 -11.30 6.60 1.10
CA PHE A 94 -10.67 6.16 -0.13
C PHE A 94 -10.30 4.67 -0.15
N GLY A 95 -10.46 3.96 0.97
CA GLY A 95 -10.29 2.51 1.03
C GLY A 95 -8.84 2.03 0.94
N ALA A 96 -7.87 2.83 1.40
CA ALA A 96 -6.47 2.44 1.41
C ALA A 96 -6.22 1.16 2.23
N ASP A 97 -5.42 0.24 1.69
CA ASP A 97 -4.97 -0.94 2.43
C ASP A 97 -3.90 -0.61 3.46
N LEU A 98 -3.04 0.34 3.10
CA LEU A 98 -1.87 0.76 3.86
C LEU A 98 -1.75 2.28 3.82
N VAL A 99 -1.06 2.83 4.82
CA VAL A 99 -0.66 4.24 4.84
C VAL A 99 0.84 4.30 4.59
N CYS A 100 1.24 5.06 3.57
CA CYS A 100 2.64 5.38 3.32
C CYS A 100 2.94 6.73 3.97
N LEU A 101 3.50 6.70 5.19
CA LEU A 101 3.92 7.92 5.87
C LEU A 101 5.26 8.38 5.30
N ARG A 102 5.26 9.49 4.56
CA ARG A 102 6.45 10.13 4.04
C ARG A 102 6.85 11.28 4.96
N LEU A 103 8.01 11.16 5.59
CA LEU A 103 8.60 12.19 6.44
C LEU A 103 9.31 13.26 5.61
N ALA A 104 8.54 14.01 4.82
CA ALA A 104 9.04 15.08 3.96
C ALA A 104 9.57 16.27 4.77
N GLY A 105 9.07 16.49 5.99
CA GLY A 105 9.54 17.54 6.90
C GLY A 105 10.97 17.37 7.38
N CYS A 106 11.53 16.15 7.33
CA CYS A 106 12.89 15.85 7.75
C CYS A 106 13.97 16.28 6.74
N ASP A 107 13.59 16.85 5.59
CA ASP A 107 14.55 17.37 4.61
C ASP A 107 15.31 18.59 5.18
N PRO A 108 16.65 18.52 5.33
CA PRO A 108 17.45 19.63 5.86
C PRO A 108 17.45 20.88 4.96
N ASP A 109 17.24 20.72 3.66
CA ASP A 109 17.14 21.84 2.71
C ASP A 109 15.68 22.34 2.58
N GLY A 110 14.73 21.63 3.20
CA GLY A 110 13.31 21.96 3.24
C GLY A 110 12.87 22.55 4.57
N GLU A 111 11.97 21.87 5.26
CA GLU A 111 11.42 22.33 6.54
C GLU A 111 12.35 22.05 7.73
N ASN A 112 13.31 21.12 7.59
CA ASN A 112 14.31 20.76 8.59
C ASN A 112 13.70 20.52 9.99
N LYS A 113 12.63 19.71 10.06
CA LYS A 113 11.88 19.39 11.30
C LYS A 113 12.43 18.17 12.06
N GLY A 114 13.75 18.00 12.05
CA GLY A 114 14.44 16.91 12.76
C GLY A 114 14.48 17.06 14.28
#